data_AF-A0A9E3K0B7-F1
#
_entry.id   AF-A0A9E3K0B7-F1
#
_cell.length_a   1.000
_cell.length_b   1.000
_cell.length_c   1.000
_cell.angle_alpha   90.00
_cell.angle_beta   90.00
_cell.angle_gamma   90.00
#
_symmetry.space_group_name_H-M   'P 1'
#
loop_
_entity.id
_entity.type
_entity.pdbx_description
1 polymer ?
#
loop_
_entity_poly.entity_id
_entity_poly.type
_entity_poly.pdbx_seq_one_letter_code
_entity_poly.pdbx_strand_id
1 'polypeptide(L)'
;MPLLPVLSSLLARASRALGLESADAFPPGHQYARTRWDPAWFDIPSDLKPEQMETAICEAIANTPGVFAHIMHPTPRMQRALLGIIHARLRRGSVAPTDLVAMLIDAYDSPHTPQALPGLRAALASTEGYDPSMRIGHLQAWLADMPVAFDVIDAPVRVRG
;
A
#
# COMPACT_ATOMS: atom_id res chain seq x y z
N MET A 1 10.66 -33.48 -21.61
CA MET A 1 10.47 -32.52 -20.49
C MET A 1 11.20 -31.23 -20.84
N PRO A 2 10.57 -30.05 -20.74
CA PRO A 2 11.21 -28.83 -21.21
C PRO A 2 12.24 -28.39 -20.16
N LEU A 3 13.52 -28.56 -20.47
CA LEU A 3 14.66 -28.19 -19.60
C LEU A 3 14.78 -26.67 -19.41
N LEU A 4 14.34 -25.90 -20.41
CA LEU A 4 14.37 -24.43 -20.42
C LEU A 4 13.56 -23.78 -19.29
N PRO A 5 12.28 -24.13 -19.04
CA PRO A 5 11.50 -23.56 -17.94
C PRO A 5 12.01 -23.97 -16.55
N VAL A 6 12.67 -25.12 -16.41
CA VAL A 6 13.28 -25.52 -15.13
C VAL A 6 14.52 -24.68 -14.86
N LEU A 7 15.40 -24.51 -15.85
CA LEU A 7 16.59 -23.66 -15.73
C LEU A 7 16.21 -22.20 -15.46
N SER A 8 15.21 -21.64 -16.16
CA SER A 8 14.77 -20.27 -15.91
C SER A 8 14.21 -20.08 -14.50
N SER A 9 13.46 -21.06 -13.98
CA SER A 9 12.95 -21.01 -12.60
C SER A 9 14.06 -21.07 -11.55
N LEU A 10 15.11 -21.86 -11.79
CA LEU A 10 16.27 -21.96 -10.89
C LEU A 10 17.14 -20.71 -10.97
N LEU A 11 17.32 -20.15 -12.17
CA LEU A 11 18.05 -18.91 -12.37
C LEU A 11 17.32 -17.74 -11.70
N ALA A 12 16.00 -17.63 -11.85
CA ALA A 12 15.20 -16.61 -11.18
C ALA A 12 15.23 -16.77 -9.65
N ARG A 13 15.25 -18.00 -9.15
CA ARG A 13 15.46 -18.28 -7.72
C ARG A 13 16.85 -17.87 -7.24
N ALA A 14 17.88 -18.15 -8.03
CA ALA A 14 19.26 -17.79 -7.70
C ALA A 14 19.47 -16.26 -7.78
N SER A 15 18.89 -15.60 -8.79
CA SER A 15 18.89 -14.15 -8.97
C SER A 15 18.22 -13.45 -7.79
N ARG A 16 17.05 -13.92 -7.36
CA ARG A 16 16.39 -13.46 -6.13
C ARG A 16 17.21 -13.73 -4.86
N ALA A 17 17.85 -14.88 -4.77
CA ALA A 17 18.70 -15.21 -3.62
C ALA A 17 19.99 -14.36 -3.57
N LEU A 18 20.42 -13.82 -4.72
CA LEU A 18 21.59 -12.96 -4.87
C LEU A 18 21.26 -11.46 -4.85
N GLY A 19 19.98 -11.07 -4.77
CA GLY A 19 19.57 -9.66 -4.74
C GLY A 19 19.74 -8.92 -6.07
N LEU A 20 19.88 -9.63 -7.20
CA LEU A 20 20.21 -9.03 -8.50
C LEU A 20 18.99 -8.42 -9.23
N GLU A 21 17.80 -8.64 -8.70
CA GLU A 21 16.53 -8.12 -9.22
C GLU A 21 15.84 -7.29 -8.14
N SER A 22 15.22 -6.18 -8.55
CA SER A 22 14.28 -5.45 -7.71
C SER A 22 13.07 -6.36 -7.46
N ALA A 23 12.74 -6.59 -6.20
CA ALA A 23 11.57 -7.36 -5.83
C ALA A 23 10.30 -6.67 -6.32
N ASP A 24 9.31 -7.47 -6.68
CA ASP A 24 7.95 -7.06 -7.05
C ASP A 24 6.91 -7.53 -6.01
N ALA A 25 7.36 -8.22 -4.97
CA ALA A 25 6.50 -8.83 -3.95
C ALA A 25 7.25 -9.34 -2.72
N PHE A 26 6.49 -9.61 -1.66
CA PHE A 26 6.99 -10.34 -0.50
C PHE A 26 7.35 -11.80 -0.84
N PRO A 27 8.29 -12.41 -0.09
CA PRO A 27 8.68 -13.79 -0.31
C PRO A 27 7.54 -14.79 -0.04
N PRO A 28 7.57 -15.97 -0.67
CA PRO A 28 6.60 -17.03 -0.42
C PRO A 28 6.50 -17.40 1.06
N GLY A 29 5.28 -17.60 1.56
CA GLY A 29 5.03 -17.93 2.97
C GLY A 29 4.83 -16.71 3.88
N HIS A 30 5.09 -15.49 3.39
CA HIS A 30 4.74 -14.27 4.10
C HIS A 30 3.21 -14.09 4.17
N GLN A 31 2.70 -13.55 5.29
CA GLN A 31 1.26 -13.31 5.49
C GLN A 31 0.64 -12.41 4.40
N TYR A 32 1.46 -11.55 3.80
CA TYR A 32 1.07 -10.65 2.71
C TYR A 32 1.69 -11.06 1.36
N ALA A 33 1.97 -12.34 1.12
CA ALA A 33 2.59 -12.81 -0.14
C ALA A 33 1.79 -12.49 -1.42
N ARG A 34 0.53 -12.05 -1.30
CA ARG A 34 -0.30 -11.57 -2.42
C ARG A 34 -0.04 -10.11 -2.78
N THR A 35 0.54 -9.33 -1.88
CA THR A 35 0.89 -7.93 -2.17
C THR A 35 1.96 -7.91 -3.25
N ARG A 36 1.66 -7.18 -4.32
CA ARG A 36 2.58 -6.93 -5.43
C ARG A 36 2.78 -5.43 -5.58
N TRP A 37 3.91 -5.02 -6.10
CA TRP A 37 4.18 -3.64 -6.45
C TRP A 37 4.97 -3.58 -7.75
N ASP A 38 4.89 -2.44 -8.45
CA ASP A 38 5.63 -2.23 -9.69
C ASP A 38 7.10 -1.86 -9.39
N PRO A 39 8.09 -2.68 -9.81
CA PRO A 39 9.51 -2.39 -9.59
C PRO A 39 9.98 -1.07 -10.22
N ALA A 40 9.28 -0.56 -11.24
CA ALA A 40 9.61 0.74 -11.85
C ALA A 40 9.40 1.92 -10.88
N TRP A 41 8.51 1.74 -9.90
CA TRP A 41 8.19 2.74 -8.87
C TRP A 41 8.84 2.42 -7.53
N PHE A 42 9.20 1.16 -7.30
CA PHE A 42 9.78 0.66 -6.06
C PHE A 42 11.05 -0.14 -6.34
N ASP A 43 12.20 0.53 -6.24
CA ASP A 43 13.50 -0.14 -6.36
C ASP A 43 13.88 -0.77 -5.02
N ILE A 44 13.35 -1.97 -4.77
CA ILE A 44 13.53 -2.71 -3.51
C ILE A 44 14.41 -3.92 -3.79
N PRO A 45 15.62 -4.01 -3.21
CA PRO A 45 16.46 -5.18 -3.37
C PRO A 45 15.76 -6.46 -2.87
N SER A 46 15.84 -7.55 -3.64
CA SER A 46 15.17 -8.81 -3.33
C SER A 46 15.77 -9.61 -2.17
N ASP A 47 16.95 -9.24 -1.71
CA ASP A 47 17.63 -9.80 -0.53
C ASP A 47 17.18 -9.16 0.80
N LEU A 48 16.38 -8.08 0.75
CA LEU A 48 15.83 -7.46 1.94
C LEU A 48 14.85 -8.39 2.67
N LYS A 49 14.84 -8.29 4.00
CA LYS A 49 13.84 -8.96 4.83
C LYS A 49 12.45 -8.35 4.58
N PRO A 50 11.35 -9.13 4.69
CA PRO A 50 9.99 -8.64 4.44
C PRO A 50 9.65 -7.34 5.19
N GLU A 51 10.08 -7.22 6.44
CA GLU A 51 9.82 -6.04 7.27
C GLU A 51 10.54 -4.79 6.74
N GLN A 52 11.74 -4.96 6.16
CA GLN A 52 12.51 -3.90 5.54
C GLN A 52 11.88 -3.47 4.21
N MET A 53 11.41 -4.45 3.41
CA MET A 53 10.67 -4.17 2.17
C MET A 53 9.41 -3.35 2.47
N GLU A 54 8.61 -3.79 3.48
CA GLU A 54 7.39 -3.07 3.86
C GLU A 54 7.69 -1.66 4.37
N THR A 55 8.77 -1.48 5.14
CA THR A 55 9.22 -0.17 5.62
C THR A 55 9.60 0.74 4.45
N ALA A 56 10.40 0.27 3.51
CA ALA A 56 10.80 1.03 2.32
C ALA A 56 9.59 1.49 1.48
N ILE A 57 8.59 0.62 1.31
CA ILE A 57 7.34 0.98 0.60
C ILE A 57 6.56 2.03 1.38
N CYS A 58 6.43 1.89 2.70
CA CYS A 58 5.73 2.88 3.53
C CYS A 58 6.42 4.25 3.49
N GLU A 59 7.75 4.28 3.50
CA GLU A 59 8.53 5.51 3.33
C GLU A 59 8.33 6.14 1.95
N ALA A 60 8.32 5.32 0.89
CA ALA A 60 8.03 5.78 -0.47
C ALA A 60 6.62 6.40 -0.57
N ILE A 61 5.59 5.79 0.03
CA ILE A 61 4.23 6.34 0.11
C ILE A 61 4.21 7.66 0.89
N ALA A 62 4.93 7.73 2.02
CA ALA A 62 4.99 8.94 2.84
C ALA A 62 5.63 10.12 2.09
N ASN A 63 6.66 9.85 1.28
CA ASN A 63 7.36 10.86 0.48
C ASN A 63 6.57 11.25 -0.78
N THR A 64 6.03 10.26 -1.49
CA THR A 64 5.35 10.44 -2.78
C THR A 64 4.04 9.64 -2.78
N PRO A 65 2.93 10.19 -2.26
CA PRO A 65 1.69 9.42 -2.05
C PRO A 65 1.11 8.77 -3.31
N GLY A 66 1.36 9.34 -4.49
CA GLY A 66 0.88 8.83 -5.78
C GLY A 66 1.40 7.43 -6.14
N VAL A 67 2.55 7.01 -5.57
CA VAL A 67 3.11 5.67 -5.85
C VAL A 67 2.21 4.54 -5.34
N PHE A 68 1.27 4.83 -4.44
CA PHE A 68 0.30 3.87 -3.93
C PHE A 68 -0.56 3.23 -5.04
N ALA A 69 -0.82 3.96 -6.13
CA ALA A 69 -1.55 3.43 -7.30
C ALA A 69 -0.85 2.23 -7.95
N HIS A 70 0.44 2.04 -7.69
CA HIS A 70 1.27 0.97 -8.26
C HIS A 70 1.43 -0.23 -7.30
N ILE A 71 0.57 -0.34 -6.29
CA ILE A 71 0.56 -1.43 -5.32
C ILE A 71 -0.75 -2.22 -5.44
N MET A 72 -0.65 -3.52 -5.70
CA MET A 72 -1.79 -4.44 -5.64
C MET A 72 -1.87 -5.11 -4.27
N HIS A 73 -3.09 -5.18 -3.73
CA HIS A 73 -3.37 -5.76 -2.40
C HIS A 73 -2.48 -5.18 -1.29
N PRO A 74 -2.46 -3.84 -1.11
CA PRO A 74 -1.57 -3.18 -0.16
C PRO A 74 -1.77 -3.72 1.26
N THR A 75 -0.69 -3.81 2.03
CA THR A 75 -0.77 -4.28 3.42
C THR A 75 -1.51 -3.27 4.31
N PRO A 76 -1.98 -3.68 5.51
CA PRO A 76 -2.58 -2.73 6.44
C PRO A 76 -1.65 -1.56 6.81
N ARG A 77 -0.34 -1.78 6.86
CA ARG A 77 0.66 -0.73 7.16
C ARG A 77 0.80 0.27 6.02
N MET A 78 0.85 -0.20 4.77
CA MET A 78 0.90 0.66 3.57
C MET A 78 -0.36 1.52 3.44
N GLN A 79 -1.54 0.93 3.64
CA GLN A 79 -2.81 1.66 3.62
C GLN A 79 -2.86 2.74 4.71
N ARG A 80 -2.37 2.42 5.91
CA ARG A 80 -2.26 3.34 7.03
C ARG A 80 -1.34 4.52 6.73
N ALA A 81 -0.23 4.30 6.01
CA ALA A 81 0.64 5.37 5.55
C ALA A 81 -0.12 6.36 4.64
N LEU A 82 -0.87 5.86 3.65
CA LEU A 82 -1.71 6.70 2.78
C LEU A 82 -2.80 7.44 3.57
N LEU A 83 -3.51 6.72 4.45
CA LEU A 83 -4.58 7.27 5.28
C LEU A 83 -4.09 8.40 6.20
N GLY A 84 -2.89 8.28 6.79
CA GLY A 84 -2.30 9.35 7.58
C GLY A 84 -2.13 10.64 6.79
N ILE A 85 -1.73 10.54 5.52
CA ILE A 85 -1.57 11.69 4.61
C ILE A 85 -2.93 12.29 4.22
N ILE A 86 -3.91 11.44 3.89
CA ILE A 86 -5.30 11.87 3.61
C ILE A 86 -5.84 12.66 4.79
N HIS A 87 -5.75 12.10 6.00
CA HIS A 87 -6.25 12.72 7.22
C HIS A 87 -5.53 14.04 7.50
N ALA A 88 -4.20 14.10 7.37
CA ALA A 88 -3.45 15.33 7.55
C ALA A 88 -3.87 16.45 6.55
N ARG A 89 -4.21 16.09 5.30
CA ARG A 89 -4.73 17.05 4.30
C ARG A 89 -6.15 17.51 4.63
N LEU A 90 -7.04 16.60 5.03
CA LEU A 90 -8.40 16.92 5.45
C LEU A 90 -8.41 17.90 6.64
N ARG A 91 -7.57 17.66 7.66
CA ARG A 91 -7.47 18.54 8.84
C ARG A 91 -6.93 19.94 8.53
N ARG A 92 -6.03 20.07 7.55
CA ARG A 92 -5.48 21.37 7.16
C ARG A 92 -6.48 22.22 6.38
N GLY A 93 -7.60 21.67 5.91
CA GLY A 93 -8.55 22.39 5.06
C GLY A 93 -7.95 22.83 3.71
N SER A 94 -6.88 22.16 3.26
CA SER A 94 -6.26 22.41 1.95
C SER A 94 -7.10 21.80 0.82
N VAL A 95 -6.55 21.78 -0.41
CA VAL A 95 -7.11 21.00 -1.53
C VAL A 95 -7.51 19.60 -1.06
N ALA A 96 -8.75 19.21 -1.33
CA ALA A 96 -9.29 17.92 -0.94
C ALA A 96 -8.45 16.79 -1.55
N PRO A 97 -8.06 15.75 -0.78
CA PRO A 97 -7.20 14.66 -1.24
C PRO A 97 -7.98 13.64 -2.10
N THR A 98 -8.66 14.13 -3.13
CA THR A 98 -9.55 13.34 -4.00
C THR A 98 -8.80 12.23 -4.72
N ASP A 99 -7.59 12.52 -5.19
CA ASP A 99 -6.66 11.58 -5.81
C ASP A 99 -6.29 10.42 -4.88
N LEU A 100 -5.90 10.74 -3.64
CA LEU A 100 -5.49 9.74 -2.65
C LEU A 100 -6.66 8.85 -2.21
N VAL A 101 -7.86 9.43 -2.10
CA VAL A 101 -9.06 8.69 -1.75
C VAL A 101 -9.49 7.78 -2.90
N ALA A 102 -9.40 8.22 -4.15
CA ALA A 102 -9.64 7.38 -5.32
C ALA A 102 -8.72 6.16 -5.33
N MET A 103 -7.41 6.36 -5.13
CA MET A 103 -6.45 5.24 -5.02
C MET A 103 -6.80 4.24 -3.92
N LEU A 104 -7.29 4.73 -2.77
CA LEU A 104 -7.73 3.85 -1.69
C LEU A 104 -8.97 3.04 -2.08
N ILE A 105 -9.94 3.64 -2.78
CA ILE A 105 -11.14 2.95 -3.28
C ILE A 105 -10.72 1.84 -4.24
N ASP A 106 -9.90 2.16 -5.24
CA ASP A 106 -9.44 1.22 -6.27
C ASP A 106 -8.71 0.03 -5.64
N ALA A 107 -7.88 0.27 -4.61
CA ALA A 107 -7.21 -0.80 -3.88
C ALA A 107 -8.19 -1.77 -3.18
N TYR A 108 -9.38 -1.29 -2.78
CA TYR A 108 -10.38 -2.07 -2.06
C TYR A 108 -11.39 -2.79 -2.97
N ASP A 109 -11.38 -2.53 -4.27
CA ASP A 109 -12.15 -3.29 -5.27
C ASP A 109 -11.75 -4.78 -5.26
N SER A 110 -10.53 -5.09 -4.84
CA SER A 110 -10.13 -6.47 -4.61
C SER A 110 -10.61 -7.00 -3.24
N PRO A 111 -11.24 -8.18 -3.19
CA PRO A 111 -11.56 -8.86 -1.93
C PRO A 111 -10.31 -9.39 -1.21
N HIS A 112 -9.15 -9.42 -1.88
CA HIS A 112 -7.89 -9.88 -1.30
C HIS A 112 -7.12 -8.80 -0.54
N THR A 113 -7.53 -7.54 -0.68
CA THR A 113 -6.92 -6.44 0.06
C THR A 113 -7.33 -6.53 1.54
N PRO A 114 -6.38 -6.73 2.46
CA PRO A 114 -6.69 -6.79 3.89
C PRO A 114 -7.22 -5.45 4.38
N GLN A 115 -8.06 -5.46 5.42
CA GLN A 115 -8.62 -4.22 5.96
C GLN A 115 -7.67 -3.54 6.95
N ALA A 116 -7.35 -2.26 6.74
CA ALA A 116 -6.49 -1.49 7.64
C ALA A 116 -7.23 -0.82 8.80
N LEU A 117 -8.47 -0.40 8.56
CA LEU A 117 -9.35 0.26 9.53
C LEU A 117 -10.66 -0.52 9.69
N PRO A 118 -11.12 -0.78 10.92
CA PRO A 118 -12.45 -1.35 11.15
C PRO A 118 -13.53 -0.53 10.45
N GLY A 119 -14.43 -1.21 9.75
CA GLY A 119 -15.58 -0.57 9.09
C GLY A 119 -15.29 0.09 7.75
N LEU A 120 -14.04 0.24 7.33
CA LEU A 120 -13.70 0.88 6.03
C LEU A 120 -14.35 0.17 4.84
N ARG A 121 -14.34 -1.17 4.84
CA ARG A 121 -15.01 -1.95 3.77
C ARG A 121 -16.52 -1.77 3.79
N ALA A 122 -17.13 -1.61 4.97
CA ALA A 122 -18.55 -1.35 5.09
C ALA A 122 -18.91 0.07 4.61
N ALA A 123 -18.08 1.06 4.92
CA ALA A 123 -18.23 2.43 4.43
C ALA A 123 -18.08 2.54 2.90
N LEU A 124 -17.23 1.71 2.29
CA LEU A 124 -17.13 1.59 0.84
C LEU A 124 -18.35 0.90 0.24
N ALA A 125 -18.79 -0.21 0.84
CA ALA A 125 -19.96 -0.96 0.40
C ALA A 125 -21.26 -0.15 0.52
N SER A 126 -21.38 0.76 1.49
CA SER A 126 -22.55 1.64 1.61
C SER A 126 -22.66 2.69 0.51
N THR A 127 -21.65 2.78 -0.37
CA THR A 127 -21.63 3.66 -1.55
C THR A 127 -21.68 2.89 -2.87
N GLU A 128 -22.03 1.60 -2.82
CA GLU A 128 -22.23 0.79 -4.02
C GLU A 128 -23.34 1.41 -4.90
N GLY A 129 -23.08 1.54 -6.20
CA GLY A 129 -23.99 2.20 -7.15
C GLY A 129 -23.91 3.73 -7.20
N TYR A 130 -23.13 4.38 -6.33
CA TYR A 130 -22.91 5.83 -6.42
C TYR A 130 -21.94 6.18 -7.54
N ASP A 131 -22.11 7.37 -8.13
CA ASP A 131 -21.12 7.95 -9.04
C ASP A 131 -19.74 8.08 -8.37
N PRO A 132 -18.63 7.94 -9.11
CA PRO A 132 -17.28 7.97 -8.53
C PRO A 132 -16.97 9.19 -7.66
N SER A 133 -17.40 10.38 -8.08
CA SER A 133 -17.21 11.62 -7.31
C SER A 133 -17.98 11.62 -5.98
N MET A 134 -19.18 11.03 -5.97
CA MET A 134 -20.04 10.93 -4.81
C MET A 134 -19.49 9.91 -3.80
N ARG A 135 -18.93 8.79 -4.29
CA ARG A 135 -18.19 7.81 -3.47
C ARG A 135 -17.00 8.44 -2.77
N ILE A 136 -16.19 9.21 -3.50
CA ILE A 136 -15.03 9.91 -2.94
C ILE A 136 -15.47 10.92 -1.87
N GLY A 137 -16.48 11.74 -2.15
CA GLY A 137 -17.01 12.71 -1.21
C GLY A 137 -17.55 12.06 0.08
N HIS A 138 -18.28 10.94 -0.06
CA HIS A 138 -18.78 10.18 1.08
C HIS A 138 -17.64 9.62 1.94
N LEU A 139 -16.62 9.02 1.31
CA LEU A 139 -15.48 8.47 2.04
C LEU A 139 -14.64 9.58 2.70
N GLN A 140 -14.47 10.73 2.05
CA GLN A 140 -13.80 11.89 2.64
C GLN A 140 -14.53 12.37 3.90
N ALA A 141 -15.85 12.48 3.86
CA ALA A 141 -16.66 12.86 5.01
C ALA A 141 -16.54 11.83 6.15
N TRP A 142 -16.62 10.54 5.82
CA TRP A 142 -16.44 9.45 6.79
C TRP A 142 -15.06 9.48 7.45
N LEU A 143 -13.99 9.72 6.68
CA LEU A 143 -12.62 9.84 7.20
C LEU A 143 -12.42 11.11 8.04
N ALA A 144 -13.11 12.21 7.71
CA ALA A 144 -13.02 13.46 8.45
C ALA A 144 -13.71 13.38 9.83
N ASP A 145 -14.74 12.54 9.96
CA ASP A 145 -15.49 12.33 11.21
C ASP A 145 -14.80 11.35 12.18
N MET A 146 -13.77 10.61 11.73
CA MET A 146 -13.05 9.65 12.57
C MET A 146 -12.22 10.35 13.67
N PRO A 147 -12.43 10.04 14.97
CA PRO A 147 -11.58 10.54 16.04
C PRO A 147 -10.20 9.88 15.98
N VAL A 148 -9.19 10.63 15.50
CA VAL A 148 -7.73 10.39 15.58
C VAL A 148 -7.34 8.90 15.71
N ALA A 149 -7.73 8.08 14.74
CA ALA A 149 -7.41 6.64 14.74
C ALA A 149 -6.01 6.34 14.14
N PHE A 150 -5.26 7.38 13.75
CA PHE A 150 -4.03 7.25 12.95
C PHE A 150 -2.74 7.50 13.75
N ASP A 151 -2.82 7.96 15.01
CA ASP A 151 -1.65 8.35 15.83
C ASP A 151 -0.80 7.17 16.37
N VAL A 152 -1.06 5.94 15.93
CA VAL A 152 -0.27 4.75 16.32
C VAL A 152 0.79 4.37 15.29
N ILE A 153 0.93 5.12 14.18
CA ILE A 153 1.84 4.75 13.10
C ILE A 153 3.12 5.60 13.17
N ASP A 154 4.13 5.03 13.84
CA ASP A 154 5.57 5.34 13.76
C ASP A 154 5.95 6.83 13.70
N ALA A 155 6.20 7.42 14.86
CA ALA A 155 7.19 8.49 14.93
C ALA A 155 8.55 7.87 14.52
N PRO A 156 9.19 8.29 13.42
CA PRO A 156 10.56 7.87 13.16
C PRO A 156 11.39 8.40 14.33
N VAL A 157 12.01 7.49 15.09
CA VAL A 157 13.05 7.86 16.06
C VAL A 157 14.15 8.54 15.25
N ARG A 158 14.10 9.88 15.19
CA ARG A 158 15.24 10.67 14.77
C ARG A 158 16.30 10.48 15.84
N VAL A 159 17.22 9.54 15.59
CA VAL A 159 18.50 9.50 16.30
C VAL A 159 19.19 10.81 15.96
N ARG A 160 19.12 11.78 16.86
CA ARG A 160 19.95 12.98 16.81
C ARG A 160 21.38 12.52 17.09
N GLY A 161 22.21 12.56 16.05
CA GLY A 161 23.65 12.72 16.21
C GLY A 161 24.00 14.16 16.58
#